data_AF-A0A7K1U2B7-F1
#
_entry.id   AF-A0A7K1U2B7-F1
#
_cell.length_a   1.000
_cell.length_b   1.000
_cell.length_c   1.000
_cell.angle_alpha   90.00
_cell.angle_beta   90.00
_cell.angle_gamma   90.00
#
_symmetry.space_group_name_H-M   'P 1'
#
loop_
_entity.id
_entity.type
_entity.pdbx_description
1 polymer ?
#
loop_
_entity_poly.entity_id
_entity_poly.type
_entity_poly.pdbx_seq_one_letter_code
_entity_poly.pdbx_strand_id
1 'polypeptide(L)' 'MKRMSLEKEDVHVDYTTENIPDSVKNFRPTVFRDGDEYCCILGTEEAVVGTGNTVEEAMNDWDRAYQMKVHK' A
#
# COMPACT_ATOMS: atom_id res chain seq x y z
N MET A 1 8.89 25.88 16.97
CA MET A 1 7.92 24.76 17.00
C MET A 1 8.31 23.80 15.90
N LYS A 2 8.65 22.55 16.26
CA LYS A 2 9.00 21.48 15.32
C LYS A 2 7.81 21.27 14.39
N ARG A 3 7.94 21.66 13.11
CA ARG A 3 7.08 21.10 12.08
C ARG A 3 7.47 19.63 12.02
N MET A 4 6.68 18.75 12.63
CA MET A 4 6.73 17.33 12.30
C MET A 4 6.30 17.25 10.85
N SER A 5 7.25 17.42 9.94
CA SER A 5 7.09 17.00 8.57
C SER A 5 6.88 15.49 8.67
N LEU A 6 5.62 15.06 8.60
CA LEU A 6 5.32 13.69 8.21
C LEU A 6 5.78 13.63 6.75
N GLU A 7 7.08 13.46 6.55
CA GLU A 7 7.68 13.14 5.27
C GLU A 7 7.11 11.77 4.93
N LYS A 8 5.99 11.77 4.21
CA LYS A 8 5.47 10.57 3.57
C LYS A 8 6.49 10.25 2.50
N GLU A 9 7.36 9.30 2.78
CA GLU A 9 8.39 8.88 1.86
C GLU A 9 7.72 7.96 0.83
N ASP A 10 7.66 8.38 -0.43
CA ASP A 10 7.16 7.52 -1.51
C ASP A 10 8.12 6.35 -1.66
N VAL A 11 7.58 5.14 -1.60
CA VAL A 11 8.37 3.92 -1.66
C VAL A 11 8.29 3.37 -3.07
N HIS A 12 9.44 3.35 -3.74
CA HIS A 12 9.51 2.75 -5.06
C HIS A 12 9.36 1.22 -4.94
N VAL A 13 8.26 0.70 -5.44
CA VAL A 13 7.96 -0.73 -5.44
C VAL A 13 8.18 -1.31 -6.83
N ASP A 14 8.97 -2.39 -6.89
CA ASP A 14 9.20 -3.10 -8.13
C ASP A 14 8.10 -4.15 -8.38
N TYR A 15 7.03 -3.69 -9.03
CA TYR A 15 5.86 -4.51 -9.39
C TYR A 15 6.16 -5.62 -10.41
N THR A 16 7.38 -5.73 -10.91
CA THR A 16 7.77 -6.80 -11.86
C THR A 16 8.22 -8.08 -11.16
N THR A 17 8.41 -8.03 -9.84
CA THR A 17 8.84 -9.19 -9.04
C THR A 17 7.76 -10.27 -9.00
N GLU A 18 8.16 -11.54 -9.09
CA GLU A 18 7.24 -12.69 -9.09
C GLU A 18 6.41 -12.78 -7.80
N ASN A 19 6.95 -12.32 -6.66
CA ASN A 19 6.33 -12.41 -5.32
C ASN A 19 5.28 -11.32 -5.00
N ILE A 20 4.83 -10.54 -6.00
CA ILE A 20 3.78 -9.53 -5.81
C ILE A 20 2.41 -10.13 -6.19
N PRO A 21 1.34 -9.92 -5.38
CA PRO A 21 -0.01 -10.38 -5.72
C PRO A 21 -0.50 -9.87 -7.08
N ASP A 22 -1.26 -10.67 -7.82
CA ASP A 22 -1.76 -10.29 -9.15
C ASP A 22 -2.57 -8.99 -9.13
N SER A 23 -3.42 -8.79 -8.11
CA SER A 23 -4.18 -7.54 -7.96
C SER A 23 -3.24 -6.33 -7.80
N VAL A 24 -2.20 -6.47 -6.97
CA VAL A 24 -1.20 -5.41 -6.73
C VAL A 24 -0.41 -5.12 -8.01
N LYS A 25 -0.02 -6.14 -8.79
CA LYS A 25 0.63 -5.95 -10.10
C LYS A 25 -0.27 -5.24 -11.12
N ASN A 26 -1.57 -5.58 -11.10
CA ASN A 26 -2.54 -5.07 -12.05
C ASN A 26 -2.91 -3.60 -11.75
N PHE A 27 -3.12 -3.26 -10.48
CA PHE A 27 -3.56 -1.94 -10.07
C PHE A 27 -2.42 -0.97 -9.72
N ARG A 28 -1.23 -1.49 -9.37
CA ARG A 28 -0.04 -0.73 -8.96
C ARG A 28 -0.38 0.37 -7.94
N PRO A 29 -0.89 -0.02 -6.74
CA PRO A 29 -1.23 0.93 -5.69
C PRO A 29 -0.04 1.80 -5.30
N THR A 30 -0.28 2.99 -4.76
CA THR A 30 0.81 3.82 -4.25
C THR A 30 1.23 3.31 -2.88
N VAL A 31 2.52 3.09 -2.68
CA VAL A 31 3.09 2.73 -1.38
C VAL A 31 3.91 3.88 -0.86
N PHE A 32 3.63 4.31 0.37
CA PHE A 32 4.38 5.35 1.06
C PHE A 32 4.63 4.93 2.50
N ARG A 33 5.71 5.42 3.08
CA ARG A 33 6.00 5.24 4.51
C ARG A 33 5.38 6.37 5.31
N ASP A 34 4.60 6.05 6.33
CA ASP A 34 4.04 7.00 7.29
C ASP A 34 4.63 6.70 8.67
N GLY A 35 5.71 7.40 9.02
CA GLY A 35 6.44 7.16 10.26
C GLY A 35 7.17 5.81 10.26
N ASP A 36 6.67 4.86 11.04
CA ASP A 36 7.25 3.51 11.19
C ASP A 36 6.52 2.44 10.37
N GLU A 37 5.38 2.79 9.77
CA GLU A 37 4.52 1.85 9.04
C GLU A 37 4.50 2.17 7.54
N TYR A 38 4.35 1.13 6.72
CA TYR A 38 4.13 1.24 5.29
C TYR A 38 2.64 1.22 5.00
N CYS A 39 2.19 2.17 4.19
CA CYS A 39 0.81 2.29 3.74
C CYS A 39 0.74 2.06 2.24
N CYS A 40 -0.19 1.23 1.82
CA CYS A 40 -0.51 0.92 0.43
C CYS A 40 -1.93 1.39 0.15
N ILE A 41 -2.12 2.27 -0.84
CA ILE A 41 -3.43 2.84 -1.16
C ILE A 41 -3.69 2.86 -2.67
N LEU A 42 -4.94 2.60 -3.06
CA LEU A 42 -5.42 2.79 -4.43
C LEU A 42 -6.72 3.59 -4.43
N GLY A 43 -6.64 4.86 -4.84
CA GLY A 43 -7.79 5.78 -4.93
C GLY A 43 -7.83 6.82 -3.79
N THR A 44 -8.92 7.62 -3.73
CA THR A 44 -9.04 8.77 -2.81
C THR A 44 -10.08 8.59 -1.70
N GLU A 45 -11.31 8.13 -2.00
CA GLU A 45 -12.43 8.19 -1.03
C GLU A 45 -13.02 6.83 -0.64
N GLU A 46 -13.00 5.86 -1.54
CA GLU A 46 -13.37 4.45 -1.29
C GLU A 46 -12.17 3.52 -1.53
N ALA A 47 -10.98 4.06 -1.30
CA ALA A 47 -9.73 3.41 -1.60
C ALA A 47 -9.59 2.15 -0.74
N VAL A 48 -9.13 1.07 -1.38
CA VAL A 48 -8.58 -0.04 -0.62
C VAL A 48 -7.26 0.46 -0.02
N VAL A 49 -7.12 0.27 1.29
CA VAL A 49 -5.93 0.62 2.04
C VAL A 49 -5.41 -0.65 2.70
N GLY A 50 -4.10 -0.85 2.62
CA GLY A 50 -3.40 -1.88 3.37
C GLY A 50 -2.23 -1.27 4.11
N THR A 51 -1.92 -1.81 5.29
CA THR A 51 -0.76 -1.34 6.07
C THR A 51 0.09 -2.48 6.62
N GLY A 52 1.34 -2.19 6.96
CA GLY A 52 2.26 -3.19 7.50
C GLY A 52 3.63 -2.62 7.87
N ASN A 53 4.43 -3.42 8.57
CA ASN A 53 5.78 -3.03 8.98
C ASN A 53 6.79 -3.11 7.82
N THR A 54 6.39 -3.73 6.72
CA THR A 54 7.14 -3.83 5.48
C THR A 54 6.25 -3.52 4.28
N VAL A 55 6.87 -3.15 3.16
CA VAL A 55 6.18 -2.94 1.87
C VAL A 55 5.36 -4.17 1.48
N GLU A 56 5.94 -5.36 1.65
CA GLU A 56 5.30 -6.64 1.32
C GLU A 56 4.07 -6.89 2.19
N GLU A 57 4.12 -6.62 3.49
CA GLU A 57 2.95 -6.72 4.38
C GLU A 57 1.85 -5.73 3.97
N ALA A 58 2.21 -4.47 3.69
CA ALA A 58 1.23 -3.45 3.28
C ALA A 58 0.54 -3.83 1.96
N MET A 59 1.27 -4.40 1.00
CA MET A 59 0.71 -4.89 -0.27
C MET A 59 -0.18 -6.12 -0.08
N ASN A 60 0.22 -7.06 0.78
CA ASN A 60 -0.61 -8.24 1.09
C ASN A 60 -1.90 -7.85 1.81
N ASP A 61 -1.82 -6.92 2.76
CA ASP A 61 -3.00 -6.43 3.46
C ASP A 61 -3.95 -5.68 2.50
N TRP A 62 -3.38 -4.90 1.58
CA TRP A 62 -4.14 -4.23 0.52
C TRP A 62 -4.82 -5.23 -0.40
N ASP A 63 -4.11 -6.27 -0.86
CA ASP A 63 -4.70 -7.32 -1.70
C ASP A 63 -5.86 -8.03 -0.98
N ARG A 64 -5.67 -8.37 0.30
CA ARG A 64 -6.72 -8.97 1.13
C ARG A 64 -7.95 -8.07 1.22
N ALA A 65 -7.76 -6.78 1.49
CA ALA A 65 -8.85 -5.81 1.55
C ALA A 65 -9.55 -5.63 0.19
N TYR A 66 -8.80 -5.69 -0.92
CA TYR A 66 -9.34 -5.67 -2.27
C TYR A 66 -10.21 -6.91 -2.55
N GLN A 67 -9.70 -8.11 -2.23
CA GLN A 67 -10.43 -9.37 -2.40
C GLN A 67 -11.74 -9.37 -1.61
N MET A 68 -11.72 -8.87 -0.36
CA MET A 68 -12.93 -8.72 0.46
C MET A 68 -13.93 -7.75 -0.14
N LYS A 69 -13.47 -6.67 -0.79
CA LYS A 69 -14.34 -5.67 -1.42
C LYS A 69 -14.95 -6.18 -2.72
N VAL A 70 -14.22 -6.97 -3.50
CA VAL A 70 -14.70 -7.57 -4.76
C VAL A 70 -15.72 -8.68 -4.51
N HIS A 71 -15.60 -9.43 -3.41
CA HIS A 71 -16.50 -10.53 -3.07
C HIS A 71 -17.75 -10.12 -2.26
N LYS A 72 -18.03 -8.82 -2.14
CA LYS A 72 -19.17 -8.27 -1.39
C LYS A 72 -20.26 -7.75 -2.34
#